data_AF-A0A920R6K4-F1
#
_entry.id   AF-A0A920R6K4-F1
#
_cell.length_a   1.000
_cell.length_b   1.000
_cell.length_c   1.000
_cell.angle_alpha   90.00
_cell.angle_beta   90.00
_cell.angle_gamma   90.00
#
_symmetry.space_group_name_H-M   'P 1'
#
loop_
_entity.id
_entity.type
_entity.pdbx_description
1 polymer ?
#
loop_
_entity_poly.entity_id
_entity_poly.type
_entity_poly.pdbx_seq_one_letter_code
_entity_poly.pdbx_strand_id
1 'polypeptide(L)'
;MVKLDILINGDRIDPLSVLLHREQAKHRARDLVSRMRKLIPRQMFDVAIQASIGSRVISRETVKGRCEKTLRQNAMVVILRGNANC
;
A
#
# COMPACT_ATOMS: atom_id res chain seq x y z
N MET A 1 -12.44 -22.94 9.68
CA MET A 1 -11.19 -22.37 9.13
C MET A 1 -11.54 -21.42 7.99
N VAL A 2 -10.63 -20.52 7.62
CA VAL A 2 -10.80 -19.58 6.50
C VAL A 2 -9.52 -19.48 5.69
N LYS A 3 -9.64 -19.38 4.36
CA LYS A 3 -8.54 -19.07 3.45
C LYS A 3 -8.42 -17.54 3.33
N LEU A 4 -7.25 -17.00 3.58
CA LEU A 4 -6.91 -15.60 3.35
C LEU A 4 -6.19 -15.49 2.00
N ASP A 5 -6.74 -14.70 1.08
CA ASP A 5 -6.15 -14.42 -0.23
C ASP A 5 -5.80 -12.92 -0.33
N ILE A 6 -4.64 -12.59 -0.91
CA ILE A 6 -4.25 -11.20 -1.19
C ILE A 6 -4.49 -10.87 -2.67
N LEU A 7 -5.05 -9.70 -2.92
CA LEU A 7 -5.21 -9.12 -4.24
C LEU A 7 -4.41 -7.82 -4.36
N ILE A 8 -3.72 -7.67 -5.48
CA ILE A 8 -3.07 -6.41 -5.89
C ILE A 8 -3.69 -5.99 -7.20
N ASN A 9 -4.28 -4.80 -7.25
CA ASN A 9 -4.92 -4.25 -8.44
C ASN A 9 -6.00 -5.18 -9.08
N GLY A 10 -6.56 -6.10 -8.30
CA GLY A 10 -7.54 -7.09 -8.77
C GLY A 10 -6.93 -8.46 -9.10
N ASP A 11 -5.61 -8.55 -9.25
CA ASP A 11 -4.91 -9.82 -9.43
C ASP A 11 -4.68 -10.52 -8.10
N ARG A 12 -5.04 -11.80 -8.04
CA ARG A 12 -4.81 -12.66 -6.87
C ARG A 12 -3.37 -13.16 -6.88
N ILE A 13 -2.72 -13.09 -5.72
CA ILE A 13 -1.37 -13.62 -5.53
C ILE A 13 -1.48 -14.91 -4.72
N ASP A 14 -1.64 -16.04 -5.43
CA ASP A 14 -1.75 -17.37 -4.83
C ASP A 14 -0.61 -17.74 -3.85
N PRO A 15 0.66 -17.35 -4.06
CA PRO A 15 1.75 -17.66 -3.13
C PRO A 15 1.56 -17.09 -1.71
N LEU A 16 0.78 -16.03 -1.55
CA LEU A 16 0.56 -15.36 -0.26
C LEU A 16 -0.71 -15.85 0.44
N SER A 17 -1.34 -16.90 -0.07
CA SER A 17 -2.53 -17.51 0.54
C SER A 17 -2.21 -18.19 1.86
N VAL A 18 -2.99 -17.95 2.92
CA VAL A 18 -2.78 -18.61 4.23
C VAL A 18 -4.09 -19.15 4.79
N LEU A 19 -4.09 -20.39 5.29
CA LEU A 19 -5.22 -20.98 6.00
C LEU A 19 -5.13 -20.63 7.50
N LEU A 20 -6.16 -19.98 8.04
CA LEU A 20 -6.19 -19.46 9.42
C LEU A 20 -7.53 -19.74 10.10
N HIS A 21 -7.59 -19.52 11.42
CA HIS A 21 -8.87 -19.49 12.15
C HIS A 21 -9.58 -18.13 11.97
N ARG A 22 -10.92 -18.13 12.07
CA ARG A 22 -11.76 -16.96 11.71
C ARG A 22 -11.47 -15.73 12.58
N GLU A 23 -11.18 -15.95 13.87
CA GLU A 23 -10.84 -14.87 14.81
C GLU A 23 -9.50 -14.21 14.47
N GLN A 24 -8.49 -15.01 14.12
CA GLN A 24 -7.16 -14.52 13.79
C GLN A 24 -7.09 -13.87 12.40
N ALA A 25 -7.97 -14.27 11.49
CA ALA A 25 -7.93 -13.85 10.09
C ALA A 25 -7.98 -12.32 9.92
N LYS A 26 -8.80 -11.61 10.70
CA LYS A 26 -8.91 -10.14 10.62
C LYS A 26 -7.63 -9.43 11.03
N HIS A 27 -7.01 -9.90 12.12
CA HIS A 27 -5.78 -9.32 12.64
C HIS A 27 -4.63 -9.58 11.66
N ARG A 28 -4.46 -10.84 11.25
CA ARG A 28 -3.41 -11.26 10.30
C ARG A 28 -3.53 -10.55 8.94
N ALA A 29 -4.75 -10.37 8.43
CA ALA A 29 -5.00 -9.66 7.17
C ALA A 29 -4.49 -8.22 7.22
N ARG A 30 -4.78 -7.48 8.30
CA ARG A 30 -4.33 -6.10 8.47
C ARG A 30 -2.81 -6.01 8.59
N ASP A 31 -2.21 -6.94 9.35
CA ASP A 31 -0.76 -7.03 9.51
C ASP A 31 -0.05 -7.26 8.18
N LEU A 32 -0.56 -8.20 7.37
CA LEU A 32 0.01 -8.56 6.08
C LEU A 32 -0.06 -7.40 5.08
N VAL A 33 -1.22 -6.73 5.00
CA VAL A 33 -1.42 -5.56 4.13
C VAL A 33 -0.52 -4.38 4.56
N SER A 34 -0.39 -4.12 5.86
CA SER A 34 0.48 -3.07 6.41
C SER A 34 1.97 -3.32 6.11
N ARG A 35 2.41 -4.57 6.20
CA ARG A 35 3.78 -4.97 5.82
C ARG A 35 4.03 -4.78 4.32
N MET A 36 3.09 -5.18 3.47
CA MET A 36 3.21 -4.99 2.02
C MET A 36 3.25 -3.51 1.64
N ARG A 37 2.45 -2.67 2.31
CA ARG A 37 2.48 -1.22 2.10
C ARG A 37 3.85 -0.60 2.42
N LYS A 38 4.58 -1.12 3.40
CA LYS A 38 5.94 -0.64 3.72
C LYS A 38 6.99 -1.10 2.69
N LEU A 39 6.79 -2.29 2.12
CA LEU A 39 7.73 -2.88 1.16
C LEU A 39 7.61 -2.25 -0.23
N ILE A 40 6.41 -1.82 -0.63
CA ILE A 40 6.15 -1.23 -1.95
C ILE A 40 6.41 0.29 -1.89
N PRO A 41 7.52 0.81 -2.47
CA PRO A 41 7.76 2.24 -2.54
C PRO A 41 6.70 2.92 -3.41
N ARG A 42 6.40 4.19 -3.11
CA ARG A 42 5.38 4.96 -3.84
C ARG A 42 5.89 5.26 -5.24
N GLN A 43 5.29 4.61 -6.23
CA GLN A 43 5.56 4.79 -7.65
C GLN A 43 4.51 5.70 -8.31
N MET A 44 4.64 5.95 -9.62
CA MET A 44 3.73 6.79 -10.41
C MET A 44 2.29 6.24 -10.48
N PHE A 45 2.07 4.96 -10.14
CA PHE A 45 0.77 4.31 -10.19
C PHE A 45 0.18 4.09 -8.79
N ASP A 46 -1.13 4.28 -8.68
CA ASP A 46 -1.87 3.94 -7.47
C ASP A 46 -1.97 2.42 -7.33
N VAL A 47 -1.40 1.88 -6.25
CA VAL A 47 -1.46 0.44 -5.96
C VAL A 47 -2.52 0.20 -4.88
N ALA A 48 -3.57 -0.54 -5.24
CA ALA A 48 -4.59 -1.01 -4.31
C ALA A 48 -4.23 -2.43 -3.83
N ILE A 49 -3.98 -2.57 -2.54
CA ILE A 49 -3.71 -3.85 -1.87
C ILE A 49 -4.96 -4.23 -1.10
N GLN A 50 -5.45 -5.44 -1.31
CA GLN A 50 -6.67 -5.95 -0.69
C GLN A 50 -6.39 -7.32 -0.09
N ALA A 51 -6.99 -7.60 1.05
CA ALA A 51 -7.05 -8.94 1.62
C ALA A 51 -8.50 -9.39 1.62
N SER A 52 -8.74 -10.57 1.07
CA SER A 52 -10.06 -11.17 0.93
C SER A 52 -10.10 -12.57 1.56
N ILE A 53 -11.31 -12.98 1.95
CA ILE A 53 -11.62 -14.35 2.33
C ILE A 53 -12.73 -14.78 1.38
N GLY A 54 -12.38 -15.59 0.37
CA GLY A 54 -13.31 -15.96 -0.71
C GLY A 54 -13.87 -14.73 -1.42
N SER A 55 -15.18 -14.50 -1.29
CA SER A 55 -15.88 -13.37 -1.95
C SER A 55 -15.89 -12.07 -1.12
N ARG A 56 -15.45 -12.10 0.14
CA ARG A 56 -15.53 -10.94 1.05
C ARG A 56 -14.18 -10.28 1.25
N VAL A 57 -14.09 -8.97 0.95
CA VAL A 57 -12.91 -8.15 1.28
C VAL A 57 -12.91 -7.82 2.78
N ILE A 58 -11.81 -8.13 3.47
CA ILE A 58 -11.65 -7.93 4.92
C ILE A 58 -10.87 -6.65 5.21
N SER A 59 -9.85 -6.36 4.41
CA SER A 59 -8.99 -5.18 4.56
C SER A 59 -8.61 -4.64 3.19
N ARG A 60 -8.58 -3.31 3.04
CA ARG A 60 -8.16 -2.62 1.82
C ARG A 60 -7.28 -1.45 2.20
N GLU A 61 -6.08 -1.40 1.64
CA GLU A 61 -5.21 -0.24 1.69
C GLU A 61 -4.88 0.24 0.28
N THR A 62 -4.70 1.55 0.14
CA THR A 62 -4.34 2.17 -1.13
C THR A 62 -3.09 3.01 -0.92
N VAL A 63 -2.04 2.65 -1.62
CA VAL A 63 -0.80 3.42 -1.64
C VAL A 63 -0.97 4.50 -2.69
N LYS A 64 -1.35 5.71 -2.26
CA LYS A 64 -1.44 6.85 -3.19
C LYS A 64 -0.08 7.10 -3.82
N GLY A 65 0.00 7.05 -5.14
CA GLY A 65 1.18 7.41 -5.91
C GLY A 65 1.57 8.86 -5.69
N ARG A 66 2.82 9.20 -5.99
CA ARG A 66 3.27 10.59 -5.92
C ARG A 66 2.71 11.33 -7.13
N CYS A 67 1.54 11.94 -6.98
CA CYS A 67 1.02 12.87 -7.97
C CYS A 67 1.97 14.08 -8.03
N GLU A 68 2.25 14.57 -9.23
CA GLU A 68 3.12 15.69 -9.61
C GLU A 68 3.12 16.90 -8.62
N LYS A 69 2.02 17.10 -7.89
CA LYS A 69 1.84 18.11 -6.84
C LYS A 69 2.93 18.09 -5.75
N THR A 70 3.63 16.97 -5.53
CA THR A 70 4.75 16.87 -4.56
C THR A 70 6.10 17.33 -5.12
N LEU A 71 6.25 17.46 -6.45
CA LEU A 71 7.50 17.90 -7.09
C LEU A 71 7.78 19.40 -6.88
N ARG A 72 6.75 20.21 -6.59
CA ARG A 72 6.92 21.66 -6.40
C ARG A 72 7.61 22.07 -5.09
N GLN A 73 7.56 21.26 -4.04
CA GLN A 73 8.11 21.65 -2.73
C GLN A 73 9.51 21.09 -2.45
N ASN A 74 9.92 19.99 -3.09
CA ASN A 74 11.16 19.30 -2.73
C ASN A 74 12.36 19.56 -3.66
N ALA A 75 12.21 20.36 -4.72
CA ALA A 75 13.33 20.75 -5.58
C ALA A 75 13.80 22.22 -5.37
N MET A 76 12.96 23.10 -4.81
CA MET A 76 13.24 24.54 -4.70
C MET A 76 13.73 24.98 -3.31
N VAL A 77 14.28 24.07 -2.50
CA VAL A 77 14.90 24.43 -1.20
C VAL A 77 16.40 24.12 -1.15
N VAL A 78 16.96 23.47 -2.18
CA VAL A 78 18.37 23.02 -2.15
C VAL A 78 19.29 23.79 -3.12
N ILE A 79 18.77 24.57 -4.09
CA ILE A 79 19.63 25.31 -5.04
C ILE A 79 19.53 26.84 -4.94
N LEU A 80 18.52 27.39 -4.25
CA LEU A 80 18.35 28.86 -4.12
C LEU A 80 18.47 29.39 -2.69
N ARG A 81 19.11 28.66 -1.76
CA ARG A 81 19.75 29.33 -0.61
C ARG A 81 21.04 30.00 -1.08
N GLY A 82 20.87 31.04 -1.88
CA GLY A 82 21.94 31.82 -2.45
C GLY A 82 21.48 33.26 -2.59
N ASN A 83 21.59 33.98 -1.47
CA ASN A 83 22.01 35.37 -1.38
C ASN A 83 21.19 36.48 -2.11
N ALA A 84 21.14 37.61 -1.42
CA ALA A 84 20.79 38.95 -1.88
C ALA A 84 19.29 39.32 -1.94
N ASN A 85 18.87 40.00 -0.88
CA ASN A 85 18.26 41.33 -0.93
C ASN A 85 17.10 41.55 -1.90
N CYS A 86 15.88 41.42 -1.38
CA CYS A 86 14.82 42.44 -1.40
C CYS A 86 13.67 41.98 -0.49
#